data_AF-A0A087KRP7-F1
#
_entry.id   AF-A0A087KRP7-F1
#
_cell.length_a   1.000
_cell.length_b   1.000
_cell.length_c   1.000
_cell.angle_alpha   90.00
_cell.angle_beta   90.00
_cell.angle_gamma   90.00
#
_symmetry.space_group_name_H-M   'P 1'
#
loop_
_entity.id
_entity.type
_entity.pdbx_description
1 polymer ?
#
loop_
_entity_poly.entity_id
_entity_poly.type
_entity_poly.pdbx_seq_one_letter_code
_entity_poly.pdbx_strand_id
1 'polypeptide(L)' 'MTTDDIEGYFGSAEKVAAFFGITSEAVYQWRGRPGRLIPKGRAAEAAYRTKGELAFRPELYKRSVNPPKGV' A
#
# COMPACT_ATOMS: atom_id res chain seq x y z
N MET A 1 -3.79 -3.58 -2.38
CA MET A 1 -4.04 -2.32 -1.68
C MET A 1 -3.08 -1.28 -2.23
N THR A 2 -3.63 -0.31 -2.93
CA THR A 2 -2.94 0.82 -3.55
C THR A 2 -3.01 2.04 -2.62
N THR A 3 -2.27 3.10 -2.96
CA THR A 3 -2.45 4.41 -2.32
C THR A 3 -3.85 4.96 -2.53
N ASP A 4 -4.44 4.76 -3.72
CA ASP A 4 -5.78 5.23 -4.06
C ASP A 4 -6.85 4.54 -3.19
N ASP A 5 -6.69 3.23 -2.91
CA ASP A 5 -7.62 2.48 -2.03
C ASP A 5 -7.67 3.09 -0.62
N ILE A 6 -6.49 3.33 -0.02
CA ILE A 6 -6.42 3.81 1.36
C ILE A 6 -6.76 5.30 1.47
N GLU A 7 -6.36 6.12 0.50
CA GLU A 7 -6.71 7.54 0.47
C GLU A 7 -8.20 7.72 0.22
N GLY A 8 -8.83 6.87 -0.59
CA GLY A 8 -10.28 6.85 -0.76
C GLY A 8 -11.02 6.48 0.53
N TYR A 9 -10.51 5.50 1.30
CA TYR A 9 -11.11 5.09 2.57
C TYR A 9 -10.96 6.15 3.67
N PHE A 10 -9.77 6.71 3.86
CA PHE A 10 -9.51 7.69 4.91
C PHE A 10 -9.87 9.13 4.51
N GLY A 11 -9.90 9.43 3.22
CA GLY A 11 -10.26 10.71 2.62
C GLY A 11 -9.09 11.66 2.36
N SER A 12 -7.89 11.41 2.91
CA SER A 12 -6.69 12.20 2.59
C SER A 12 -5.38 11.49 3.01
N ALA A 13 -4.25 11.94 2.46
CA ALA A 13 -2.92 11.42 2.80
C ALA A 13 -2.53 11.73 4.26
N GLU A 14 -3.00 12.85 4.82
CA GLU A 14 -2.75 13.24 6.21
C GLU A 14 -3.47 12.30 7.19
N LYS A 15 -4.70 11.91 6.87
CA LYS A 15 -5.46 10.94 7.68
C LYS A 15 -4.86 9.54 7.61
N VAL A 16 -4.38 9.15 6.42
CA VAL A 16 -3.58 7.92 6.25
C VAL A 16 -2.32 7.97 7.12
N ALA A 17 -1.58 9.07 7.07
CA ALA A 17 -0.34 9.25 7.82
C ALA A 17 -0.58 9.14 9.34
N ALA A 18 -1.62 9.82 9.83
CA ALA A 18 -2.06 9.72 11.22
C ALA A 18 -2.44 8.28 11.62
N PHE A 19 -3.15 7.56 10.76
CA PHE A 19 -3.52 6.17 10.99
C PHE A 19 -2.29 5.26 11.19
N PHE A 20 -1.26 5.43 10.35
CA PHE A 20 -0.03 4.63 10.37
C PHE A 20 1.06 5.14 11.30
N GLY A 21 0.88 6.31 11.94
CA GLY A 21 1.90 6.97 12.75
C GLY A 21 3.14 7.36 11.94
N ILE A 22 2.96 7.82 10.71
CA ILE A 22 4.03 8.27 9.79
C ILE A 22 3.75 9.69 9.31
N THR A 23 4.63 10.26 8.49
CA THR A 23 4.39 11.57 7.85
C THR A 23 3.59 11.44 6.56
N SER A 24 2.92 12.52 6.13
CA SER A 24 2.20 12.58 4.85
C SER A 24 3.16 12.43 3.67
N GLU A 25 4.40 12.91 3.76
CA GLU A 25 5.44 12.69 2.75
C GLU A 25 5.70 11.21 2.53
N ALA A 26 5.74 10.40 3.60
CA ALA A 26 5.93 8.95 3.45
C ALA A 26 4.77 8.29 2.68
N VAL A 27 3.53 8.80 2.82
CA VAL A 27 2.37 8.37 2.05
C VAL A 27 2.53 8.78 0.57
N TYR A 28 2.94 10.01 0.30
CA TYR A 28 3.18 10.49 -1.06
C TYR A 28 4.27 9.67 -1.78
N GLN A 29 5.31 9.23 -1.07
CA GLN A 29 6.36 8.36 -1.64
C GLN A 29 5.81 7.00 -2.12
N TRP A 30 4.70 6.50 -1.56
CA TRP A 30 4.09 5.26 -2.02
C TRP A 30 3.46 5.39 -3.42
N ARG A 31 3.05 6.61 -3.81
CA ARG A 31 2.49 6.86 -5.15
C ARG A 31 3.51 6.63 -6.27
N GLY A 32 4.80 6.71 -5.96
CA GLY A 32 5.89 6.40 -6.90
C GLY A 32 6.22 4.91 -7.04
N ARG A 33 5.63 4.03 -6.21
CA ARG A 33 5.91 2.59 -6.27
C ARG A 33 5.20 1.95 -7.47
N PRO A 34 5.76 0.87 -8.05
CA PRO A 34 5.09 0.12 -9.11
C PRO A 34 3.67 -0.30 -8.70
N GLY A 35 2.70 -0.03 -9.57
CA GLY A 35 1.28 -0.29 -9.30
C GLY A 35 0.70 0.53 -8.13
N ARG A 36 1.40 1.59 -7.69
CA ARG A 36 1.02 2.45 -6.56
C ARG A 36 0.73 1.68 -5.28
N LEU A 37 1.34 0.51 -5.11
CA LEU A 37 1.12 -0.34 -3.96
C LEU A 37 1.71 0.31 -2.71
N ILE A 38 0.99 0.30 -1.60
CA ILE A 38 1.57 0.62 -0.29
C ILE A 38 2.44 -0.54 0.19
N PRO A 39 3.39 -0.36 1.14
CA PRO A 39 4.26 -1.45 1.59
C PRO A 39 3.47 -2.68 2.06
N LYS A 40 3.95 -3.90 1.75
CA LYS A 40 3.23 -5.16 2.04
C LYS A 40 2.80 -5.23 3.52
N GLY A 41 3.71 -4.92 4.43
CA GLY A 41 3.43 -4.89 5.88
C GLY A 41 2.35 -3.87 6.25
N ARG A 42 2.37 -2.69 5.63
CA ARG A 42 1.36 -1.63 5.85
C ARG A 42 -0.01 -2.01 5.29
N ALA A 43 -0.06 -2.73 4.17
CA ALA A 43 -1.31 -3.27 3.64
C ALA A 43 -1.92 -4.35 4.53
N ALA A 44 -1.10 -5.22 5.10
CA ALA A 44 -1.57 -6.21 6.09
C ALA A 44 -2.06 -5.51 7.38
N GLU A 45 -1.31 -4.51 7.86
CA GLU A 45 -1.69 -3.70 9.03
C GLU A 45 -3.03 -2.98 8.82
N ALA A 46 -3.21 -2.33 7.66
CA ALA A 46 -4.48 -1.68 7.31
C ALA A 46 -5.64 -2.67 7.33
N ALA A 47 -5.50 -3.81 6.63
CA ALA A 47 -6.55 -4.82 6.59
C ALA A 47 -6.94 -5.33 7.97
N TYR A 48 -5.96 -5.56 8.85
CA TYR A 48 -6.20 -5.98 10.22
C TYR A 48 -6.93 -4.89 11.03
N ARG A 49 -6.43 -3.65 11.01
CA ARG A 49 -6.95 -2.55 11.83
C ARG A 49 -8.29 -2.01 11.34
N THR A 50 -8.59 -2.09 10.05
CA THR A 50 -9.92 -1.75 9.48
C THR A 50 -10.87 -2.94 9.47
N LYS A 51 -10.55 -4.05 10.15
CA LYS A 51 -11.40 -5.25 10.24
C LYS A 51 -11.84 -5.80 8.87
N GLY A 52 -10.97 -5.69 7.86
CA GLY A 52 -11.21 -6.23 6.53
C GLY A 52 -11.84 -5.27 5.50
N GLU A 53 -12.28 -4.07 5.89
CA GLU A 53 -12.80 -3.06 4.94
C GLU A 53 -11.80 -2.74 3.83
N LEU A 54 -10.52 -2.61 4.18
CA LEU A 54 -9.41 -2.54 3.23
C LEU A 54 -8.83 -3.94 3.02
N ALA A 55 -9.01 -4.51 1.83
CA ALA A 55 -8.57 -5.87 1.53
C ALA A 55 -7.04 -5.98 1.26
N PHE A 56 -6.36 -6.82 2.04
CA PHE A 56 -4.98 -7.21 1.75
C PHE A 56 -4.93 -8.30 0.67
N ARG A 57 -4.26 -7.99 -0.45
CA ARG A 57 -4.08 -8.87 -1.60
C ARG A 57 -2.60 -9.25 -1.75
N PRO A 58 -2.12 -10.35 -1.13
CA PRO A 58 -0.71 -10.73 -1.13
C PRO A 58 -0.15 -11.01 -2.53
N GLU A 59 -1.00 -11.41 -3.48
CA GLU A 59 -0.67 -11.67 -4.87
C GLU A 59 -0.10 -10.43 -5.60
N LEU A 60 -0.53 -9.22 -5.23
CA LEU A 60 -0.01 -7.97 -5.80
C LEU A 60 1.44 -7.69 -5.37
N TYR A 61 1.92 -8.36 -4.32
CA TYR A 61 3.27 -8.19 -3.76
C TYR A 61 4.23 -9.29 -4.15
N LYS A 62 3.77 -10.27 -4.94
CA LYS A 62 4.68 -11.26 -5.50
C LYS A 62 5.64 -10.52 -6.40
N ARG A 63 6.93 -10.61 -6.08
CA ARG A 63 7.99 -10.12 -6.95
C ARG A 63 7.73 -10.77 -8.30
N SER A 64 7.52 -9.98 -9.35
CA SER A 64 7.67 -10.51 -10.70
C SER A 64 9.08 -11.08 -10.72
N VAL A 65 9.17 -12.41 -10.65
CA VAL A 65 10.37 -13.09 -11.07
C VAL A 65 10.36 -12.80 -12.57
N ASN A 66 10.96 -11.68 -12.97
CA ASN A 66 11.47 -11.61 -14.32
C ASN A 66 12.51 -12.71 -14.34
N PRO A 67 12.28 -13.84 -15.06
CA PRO A 67 13.42 -14.68 -15.38
C PRO A 67 14.45 -13.75 -16.04
N PRO A 68 15.75 -13.88 -15.73
CA PRO A 68 16.76 -13.14 -16.48
C PRO A 68 16.44 -13.31 -17.97
N LYS A 69 16.36 -12.20 -18.72
CA LYS A 69 16.28 -12.26 -20.18
C LYS A 69 17.38 -13.23 -20.62
N GLY A 70 16.95 -14.32 -21.25
CA GLY A 70 17.79 -15.50 -21.43
C GLY A 70 19.00 -15.28 -22.33
N VAL A 71 19.83 -16.33 -22.29
CA VAL A 71 20.74 -16.87 -23.32
C VAL A 71 21.77 -15.93 -23.95
#